data_AF-A0A7X9CMM5-F1
#
_entry.id   AF-A0A7X9CMM5-F1
#
_cell.length_a   1.000
_cell.length_b   1.000
_cell.length_c   1.000
_cell.angle_alpha   90.00
_cell.angle_beta   90.00
_cell.angle_gamma   90.00
#
_symmetry.space_group_name_H-M   'P 1'
#
loop_
_entity.id
_entity.type
_entity.pdbx_description
1 polymer ?
#
loop_
_entity_poly.entity_id
_entity_poly.type
_entity_poly.pdbx_seq_one_letter_code
_entity_poly.pdbx_strand_id
1 'polypeptide(L)'
;MDLKILSFNKVLFKKDFNMVKFLILFIAGMLFATTTINIISRGNAFNNLQKYYMENGIEYNREKIVEDYKNQVDWVLSDWNSNGINILFIIGMPITLIALLFSEEKRQRTFEVLQVMPYTRYEIFFNKLLVALVSMALPFIINGLIMILALGFSPTLRMFYSVGQVIKWILLYFYYQLPILAFALIFGTITGTTVSHIILTIIFLIFPMGITTLIFWNLDMLGLNLGNVNMFFENILINIMNYTPLGVLINQGDIIYILVSLGMIILAKILFSKNKIERNGETLEFEKTESFFKFGVAICTALLVGLIFSWIFNDYVSLSQVSVVLIMFLGYVVGGILGYIAAHFSIKVNKSKA
;
A
#
# COMPACT_ATOMS: atom_id res chain seq x y z
N MET A 1 35.45 8.81 -20.60
CA MET A 1 34.62 7.99 -19.67
C MET A 1 33.80 9.00 -18.89
N ASP A 2 32.77 9.53 -19.53
CA ASP A 2 32.04 10.68 -19.01
C ASP A 2 31.02 10.20 -18.00
N LEU A 3 31.33 10.44 -16.73
CA LEU A 3 30.36 10.46 -15.65
C LEU A 3 29.34 11.55 -15.97
N LYS A 4 28.27 11.19 -16.71
CA LYS A 4 27.01 11.93 -16.77
C LYS A 4 26.42 11.96 -15.35
N ILE A 5 26.90 12.91 -14.56
CA ILE A 5 26.47 13.17 -13.19
C ILE A 5 25.06 13.77 -13.29
N LEU A 6 24.08 13.00 -12.81
CA LEU A 6 22.65 13.27 -12.72
C LEU A 6 21.91 13.57 -14.04
N SER A 7 21.19 12.55 -14.53
CA SER A 7 20.25 12.60 -15.65
C SER A 7 18.91 13.28 -15.31
N PHE A 8 18.93 14.37 -14.54
CA PHE A 8 17.71 15.13 -14.27
C PHE A 8 17.34 15.94 -15.52
N ASN A 9 16.15 15.70 -16.05
CA ASN A 9 15.65 16.48 -17.17
C ASN A 9 14.41 17.27 -16.75
N LYS A 10 14.53 18.59 -16.68
CA LYS A 10 13.47 19.51 -16.25
C LYS A 10 12.21 19.42 -17.11
N VAL A 11 12.36 19.20 -18.43
CA VAL A 11 11.23 19.10 -19.36
C VAL A 11 10.47 17.79 -19.11
N LEU A 12 11.19 16.68 -19.00
CA LEU A 12 10.60 15.37 -18.71
C LEU A 12 9.93 15.36 -17.33
N PHE A 13 10.60 15.92 -16.32
CA PHE A 13 10.05 16.07 -14.97
C PHE A 13 8.75 16.90 -14.98
N LYS A 14 8.72 18.04 -15.66
CA LYS A 14 7.51 18.88 -15.75
C LYS A 14 6.36 18.15 -16.46
N LYS A 15 6.66 17.37 -17.49
CA LYS A 15 5.66 16.53 -18.19
C LYS A 15 5.05 15.52 -17.24
N ASP A 16 5.89 14.69 -16.61
CA ASP A 16 5.46 13.62 -15.71
C ASP A 16 4.78 14.17 -14.44
N PHE A 17 5.26 15.28 -13.88
CA PHE A 17 4.65 15.95 -12.74
C PHE A 17 3.25 16.50 -13.05
N ASN A 18 3.06 17.04 -14.26
CA ASN A 18 1.75 17.53 -14.70
C ASN A 18 0.70 16.42 -14.79
N MET A 19 1.09 15.16 -14.98
CA MET A 19 0.16 14.02 -15.00
C MET A 19 -0.38 13.72 -13.60
N VAL A 20 0.47 13.84 -12.57
CA VAL A 20 0.14 13.44 -11.20
C VAL A 20 -0.36 14.60 -10.32
N LYS A 21 -0.27 15.85 -10.79
CA LYS A 21 -0.67 17.04 -10.01
C LYS A 21 -2.10 16.99 -9.46
N PHE A 22 -3.05 16.43 -10.21
CA PHE A 22 -4.44 16.31 -9.75
C PHE A 22 -4.56 15.29 -8.63
N LEU A 23 -3.81 14.18 -8.70
CA LEU A 23 -3.74 13.20 -7.62
C LEU A 23 -3.11 13.83 -6.37
N ILE A 24 -2.03 14.61 -6.51
CA ILE A 24 -1.40 15.35 -5.40
C ILE A 24 -2.42 16.26 -4.72
N LEU A 25 -3.15 17.07 -5.51
CA LEU A 25 -4.15 18.00 -4.98
C LEU A 25 -5.30 17.26 -4.27
N PHE A 26 -5.78 16.17 -4.87
CA PHE A 26 -6.84 15.35 -4.30
C PHE A 26 -6.42 14.73 -2.95
N ILE A 27 -5.24 14.13 -2.89
CA ILE A 27 -4.71 13.55 -1.64
C ILE A 27 -4.44 14.64 -0.61
N ALA A 28 -3.92 15.80 -1.02
CA ALA A 28 -3.73 16.93 -0.11
C ALA A 28 -5.05 17.42 0.50
N GLY A 29 -6.12 17.49 -0.31
CA GLY A 29 -7.46 17.84 0.16
C GLY A 29 -8.06 16.80 1.11
N MET A 30 -7.89 15.50 0.82
CA MET A 30 -8.35 14.44 1.72
C MET A 30 -7.58 14.40 3.05
N LEU A 31 -6.26 14.58 3.02
CA LEU A 31 -5.44 14.71 4.23
C LEU A 31 -5.88 15.94 5.04
N PHE A 32 -6.15 17.05 4.36
CA PHE A 32 -6.65 18.26 5.02
C PHE A 32 -7.95 17.97 5.78
N ALA A 33 -8.91 17.32 5.12
CA ALA A 33 -10.20 16.99 5.71
C ALA A 33 -10.10 16.01 6.89
N THR A 34 -9.19 15.04 6.83
CA THR A 34 -9.11 13.94 7.80
C THR A 34 -8.17 14.21 8.97
N THR A 35 -6.95 14.69 8.72
CA THR A 35 -5.94 14.91 9.76
C THR A 35 -5.86 16.38 10.18
N THR A 36 -5.67 17.29 9.22
CA THR A 36 -5.40 18.71 9.53
C THR A 36 -6.59 19.38 10.22
N ILE A 37 -7.81 19.22 9.70
CA ILE A 37 -9.02 19.75 10.34
C ILE A 37 -9.23 19.13 11.72
N ASN A 38 -9.04 17.81 11.85
CA ASN A 38 -9.20 17.11 13.14
C ASN A 38 -8.29 17.74 14.20
N ILE A 39 -7.02 17.97 13.89
CA ILE A 39 -6.04 18.57 14.82
C ILE A 39 -6.35 20.03 15.12
N ILE A 40 -6.63 20.85 14.10
CA ILE A 40 -6.93 22.29 14.30
C ILE A 40 -8.22 22.47 15.12
N SER A 41 -9.22 21.62 14.88
CA SER A 41 -10.50 21.67 15.59
C SER A 41 -10.37 21.38 17.09
N ARG A 42 -9.32 20.67 17.53
CA ARG A 42 -9.05 20.40 18.95
C ARG A 42 -8.84 21.66 19.77
N GLY A 43 -8.22 22.70 19.19
CA GLY A 43 -8.08 24.01 19.82
C GLY A 43 -9.43 24.61 20.20
N ASN A 44 -10.37 24.61 19.25
CA ASN A 44 -11.71 25.15 19.47
C ASN A 44 -12.54 24.25 20.40
N ALA A 45 -12.45 22.93 20.23
CA ALA A 45 -13.15 21.96 21.08
C ALA A 45 -12.73 22.09 22.55
N PHE A 46 -11.44 22.27 22.81
CA PHE A 46 -10.92 22.49 24.15
C PHE A 46 -11.45 23.80 24.77
N ASN A 47 -11.42 24.91 24.02
CA ASN A 47 -11.93 26.19 24.51
C ASN A 47 -13.44 26.10 24.83
N ASN A 48 -14.22 25.43 23.98
CA ASN A 48 -15.66 25.21 24.20
C ASN A 48 -15.92 24.33 25.43
N LEU A 49 -15.12 23.28 25.62
CA LEU A 49 -15.22 22.40 26.78
C LEU A 49 -14.93 23.14 28.09
N GLN A 50 -13.90 23.99 28.10
CA GLN A 50 -13.60 24.83 29.27
C GLN A 50 -14.76 25.78 29.60
N LYS A 51 -15.29 26.45 28.58
CA LYS A 51 -16.44 27.35 28.75
C LYS A 51 -17.65 26.61 29.33
N TYR A 52 -17.95 25.41 28.83
CA TYR A 52 -19.03 24.57 29.33
C TYR A 52 -18.87 24.21 30.82
N TYR A 53 -17.66 23.84 31.26
CA TYR A 53 -17.43 23.52 32.68
C TYR A 53 -17.54 24.75 33.58
N MET A 54 -17.05 25.92 33.11
CA MET A 54 -17.19 27.18 33.84
C MET A 54 -18.66 27.61 33.97
N GLU A 55 -19.46 27.48 32.91
CA GLU A 55 -20.88 27.84 32.91
C GLU A 55 -21.73 26.94 33.82
N ASN A 56 -21.39 25.66 33.93
CA ASN A 56 -22.13 24.69 34.75
C ASN A 56 -21.55 24.49 36.16
N GLY A 57 -20.49 25.22 36.54
CA GLY A 57 -19.86 25.08 37.85
C GLY A 57 -19.26 23.70 38.12
N ILE A 58 -18.87 22.97 37.07
CA ILE A 58 -18.31 21.62 37.18
C ILE A 58 -16.82 21.75 37.51
N GLU A 59 -16.40 21.18 38.63
CA GLU A 59 -14.97 21.09 38.97
C GLU A 59 -14.28 20.12 38.01
N TYR A 60 -13.24 20.59 37.31
CA TYR A 60 -12.49 19.79 36.35
C TYR A 60 -10.99 19.97 36.52
N ASN A 61 -10.25 18.88 36.33
CA ASN A 61 -8.79 18.93 36.31
C ASN A 61 -8.32 19.37 34.91
N ARG A 62 -7.90 20.63 34.77
CA ARG A 62 -7.41 21.21 33.52
C ARG A 62 -6.19 20.45 32.96
N GLU A 63 -5.26 20.04 33.81
CA GLU A 63 -4.04 19.33 33.38
C GLU A 63 -4.39 18.00 32.75
N LYS A 64 -5.31 17.25 33.37
CA LYS A 64 -5.80 15.99 32.85
C LYS A 64 -6.43 16.15 31.46
N ILE A 65 -7.26 17.18 31.28
CA ILE A 65 -7.87 17.46 29.96
C ILE A 65 -6.79 17.79 28.93
N VAL A 66 -5.83 18.65 29.27
CA VAL A 66 -4.73 18.98 28.34
C VAL A 66 -3.97 17.73 27.93
N GLU A 67 -3.70 16.83 28.87
CA GLU A 67 -3.02 15.56 28.61
C GLU A 67 -3.85 14.64 27.69
N ASP A 68 -5.16 14.53 27.91
CA ASP A 68 -6.05 13.77 27.03
C ASP A 68 -6.01 14.30 25.58
N TYR A 69 -6.02 15.62 25.40
CA TYR A 69 -5.91 16.24 24.08
C TYR A 69 -4.53 16.05 23.44
N LYS A 70 -3.44 16.11 24.21
CA LYS A 70 -2.09 15.77 23.71
C LYS A 70 -2.03 14.34 23.21
N ASN A 71 -2.52 13.38 24.00
CA ASN A 71 -2.52 11.97 23.64
C ASN A 71 -3.33 11.70 22.37
N GLN A 72 -4.48 12.37 22.22
CA GLN A 72 -5.27 12.27 21.00
C GLN A 72 -4.54 12.83 19.77
N VAL A 73 -3.90 13.99 19.89
CA VAL A 73 -3.15 14.57 18.76
C VAL A 73 -1.91 13.74 18.43
N ASP A 74 -1.21 13.23 19.44
CA ASP A 74 -0.05 12.36 19.25
C ASP A 74 -0.45 11.05 18.57
N TRP A 75 -1.58 10.44 18.98
CA TRP A 75 -2.13 9.26 18.31
C TRP A 75 -2.49 9.53 16.84
N VAL A 76 -3.14 10.67 16.53
CA VAL A 76 -3.46 11.03 15.14
C VAL A 76 -2.20 11.19 14.28
N LEU A 77 -1.11 11.71 14.86
CA LEU A 77 0.15 11.97 14.16
C LEU A 77 1.14 10.80 14.13
N SER A 78 1.03 9.83 15.03
CA SER A 78 1.96 8.70 15.13
C SER A 78 1.38 7.40 14.59
N ASP A 79 0.08 7.20 14.71
CA ASP A 79 -0.57 5.95 14.31
C ASP A 79 -1.01 6.00 12.83
N TRP A 80 -0.59 4.98 12.08
CA TRP A 80 -0.97 4.79 10.69
C TRP A 80 -2.44 4.44 10.53
N ASN A 81 -3.12 3.98 11.58
CA ASN A 81 -4.53 3.60 11.56
C ASN A 81 -5.46 4.60 12.28
N SER A 82 -4.96 5.79 12.66
CA SER A 82 -5.72 6.71 13.52
C SER A 82 -7.10 7.13 12.99
N ASN A 83 -7.28 7.24 11.68
CA ASN A 83 -8.58 7.59 11.07
C ASN A 83 -9.15 6.49 10.16
N GLY A 84 -8.53 5.30 10.11
CA GLY A 84 -8.85 4.21 9.18
C GLY A 84 -8.57 4.51 7.69
N ILE A 85 -8.69 5.76 7.25
CA ILE A 85 -8.47 6.21 5.87
C ILE A 85 -6.97 6.35 5.55
N ASN A 86 -6.14 6.57 6.56
CA ASN A 86 -4.69 6.79 6.40
C ASN A 86 -3.98 5.63 5.69
N ILE A 87 -4.45 4.38 5.87
CA ILE A 87 -3.91 3.22 5.16
C ILE A 87 -4.11 3.33 3.64
N LEU A 88 -5.18 3.96 3.18
CA LEU A 88 -5.42 4.20 1.75
C LEU A 88 -4.41 5.20 1.19
N PHE A 89 -3.97 6.19 1.97
CA PHE A 89 -2.90 7.09 1.55
C PHE A 89 -1.54 6.40 1.54
N ILE A 90 -1.27 5.56 2.55
CA ILE A 90 0.02 4.86 2.66
C ILE A 90 0.19 3.85 1.51
N ILE A 91 -0.84 3.06 1.22
CA ILE A 91 -0.77 1.99 0.22
C ILE A 91 -1.21 2.50 -1.17
N GLY A 92 -2.36 3.16 -1.24
CA GLY A 92 -3.00 3.53 -2.51
C GLY A 92 -2.24 4.60 -3.27
N MET A 93 -1.64 5.58 -2.59
CA MET A 93 -0.91 6.67 -3.25
C MET A 93 0.32 6.18 -4.05
N PRO A 94 1.31 5.47 -3.46
CA PRO A 94 2.45 4.97 -4.24
C PRO A 94 2.03 4.05 -5.39
N ILE A 95 1.04 3.18 -5.19
CA ILE A 95 0.55 2.28 -6.26
C ILE A 95 -0.04 3.10 -7.42
N THR A 96 -0.94 4.04 -7.13
CA THR A 96 -1.58 4.86 -8.16
C THR A 96 -0.61 5.81 -8.86
N LEU A 97 0.37 6.37 -8.16
CA LEU A 97 1.42 7.19 -8.75
C LEU A 97 2.24 6.41 -9.78
N ILE A 98 2.72 5.23 -9.41
CA ILE A 98 3.48 4.39 -10.34
C ILE A 98 2.60 3.93 -11.50
N ALA A 99 1.35 3.55 -11.21
CA ALA A 99 0.39 3.18 -12.23
C ALA A 99 0.25 4.32 -13.27
N LEU A 100 0.00 5.55 -12.85
CA LEU A 100 -0.14 6.70 -13.76
C LEU A 100 1.15 7.01 -14.53
N LEU A 101 2.31 7.03 -13.84
CA LEU A 101 3.58 7.38 -14.45
C LEU A 101 4.03 6.39 -15.53
N PHE A 102 3.76 5.10 -15.35
CA PHE A 102 4.10 4.04 -16.31
C PHE A 102 2.94 3.73 -17.28
N SER A 103 1.71 4.19 -17.02
CA SER A 103 0.56 4.01 -17.94
C SER A 103 0.81 4.60 -19.33
N GLU A 104 1.45 5.76 -19.40
CA GLU A 104 1.70 6.43 -20.68
C GLU A 104 2.65 5.65 -21.57
N GLU A 105 3.63 4.95 -20.98
CA GLU A 105 4.60 4.14 -21.72
C GLU A 105 3.97 2.84 -22.25
N LYS A 106 2.96 2.34 -21.54
CA LYS A 106 2.21 1.14 -21.91
C LYS A 106 1.22 1.40 -23.05
N ARG A 107 0.98 2.67 -23.46
CA ARG A 107 0.12 3.02 -24.59
C ARG A 107 0.94 3.02 -25.89
N GLN A 108 0.64 2.08 -26.80
CA GLN A 108 1.38 1.79 -28.05
C GLN A 108 1.85 3.05 -28.83
N ARG A 109 1.00 4.09 -28.96
CA ARG A 109 1.33 5.32 -29.70
C ARG A 109 2.39 6.23 -29.05
N THR A 110 2.63 6.13 -27.75
CA THR A 110 3.63 6.93 -27.04
C THR A 110 5.00 6.24 -27.06
N PHE A 111 5.03 4.91 -27.19
CA PHE A 111 6.24 4.10 -27.15
C PHE A 111 7.10 4.23 -28.42
N GLU A 112 6.47 4.29 -29.59
CA GLU A 112 7.14 4.58 -30.88
C GLU A 112 7.82 5.96 -30.87
N VAL A 113 7.20 6.94 -30.19
CA VAL A 113 7.77 8.28 -30.00
C VAL A 113 8.91 8.25 -28.97
N LEU A 114 8.81 7.45 -27.90
CA LEU A 114 9.88 7.28 -26.90
C LEU A 114 11.15 6.65 -27.50
N GLN A 115 11.03 5.79 -28.53
CA GLN A 115 12.19 5.22 -29.22
C GLN A 115 13.01 6.25 -30.01
N VAL A 116 12.37 7.33 -30.48
CA VAL A 116 13.03 8.43 -31.20
C VAL A 116 13.35 9.63 -30.28
N MET A 117 12.98 9.58 -29.01
CA MET A 117 13.33 10.63 -28.05
C MET A 117 14.83 10.61 -27.72
N PRO A 118 15.46 11.78 -27.53
CA PRO A 118 16.87 11.89 -27.19
C PRO A 118 17.15 11.60 -25.69
N TYR A 119 16.41 10.65 -25.09
CA TYR A 119 16.53 10.28 -23.67
C TYR A 119 16.87 8.81 -23.52
N THR A 120 17.80 8.49 -22.62
CA THR A 120 18.09 7.08 -22.34
C THR A 120 17.05 6.48 -21.39
N ARG A 121 16.81 5.17 -21.46
CA ARG A 121 15.91 4.44 -20.53
C ARG A 121 16.22 4.71 -19.06
N TYR A 122 17.49 4.96 -18.75
CA TYR A 122 17.92 5.34 -17.40
C TYR A 122 17.35 6.69 -16.96
N GLU A 123 17.43 7.71 -17.83
CA GLU A 123 16.96 9.06 -17.52
C GLU A 123 15.43 9.07 -17.34
N ILE A 124 14.73 8.25 -18.13
CA ILE A 124 13.28 8.07 -18.03
C ILE A 124 12.90 7.47 -16.66
N PHE A 125 13.48 6.32 -16.31
CA PHE A 125 13.19 5.65 -15.03
C PHE A 125 13.52 6.56 -13.84
N PHE A 126 14.68 7.22 -13.85
CA PHE A 126 15.10 8.08 -12.76
C PHE A 126 14.20 9.32 -12.61
N ASN A 127 13.82 9.97 -13.72
CA ASN A 127 12.89 11.11 -13.64
C ASN A 127 11.51 10.68 -13.12
N LYS A 128 10.99 9.52 -13.52
CA LYS A 128 9.72 8.98 -12.97
C LYS A 128 9.82 8.68 -11.48
N LEU A 129 10.91 8.05 -11.05
CA LEU A 129 11.16 7.80 -9.62
C LEU A 129 11.19 9.12 -8.83
N LEU A 130 11.90 10.13 -9.35
CA LEU A 130 11.99 11.45 -8.71
C LEU A 130 10.61 12.13 -8.63
N VAL A 131 9.85 12.13 -9.73
CA VAL A 131 8.47 12.65 -9.73
C VAL A 131 7.62 11.92 -8.71
N ALA A 132 7.70 10.58 -8.62
CA ALA A 132 6.94 9.81 -7.64
C ALA A 132 7.30 10.22 -6.20
N LEU A 133 8.59 10.28 -5.86
CA LEU A 133 9.05 10.67 -4.51
C LEU A 133 8.62 12.09 -4.14
N VAL A 134 8.76 13.05 -5.05
CA VAL A 134 8.31 14.44 -4.82
C VAL A 134 6.79 14.50 -4.66
N SER A 135 6.06 13.77 -5.50
CA SER A 135 4.60 13.74 -5.48
C SER A 135 4.05 13.10 -4.21
N MET A 136 4.77 12.11 -3.65
CA MET A 136 4.47 11.50 -2.35
C MET A 136 4.64 12.47 -1.21
N ALA A 137 5.74 13.22 -1.19
CA ALA A 137 6.03 14.16 -0.10
C ALA A 137 5.10 15.38 -0.08
N LEU A 138 4.70 15.89 -1.26
CA LEU A 138 3.99 17.17 -1.38
C LEU A 138 2.69 17.29 -0.58
N PRO A 139 1.74 16.32 -0.61
CA PRO A 139 0.51 16.43 0.17
C PRO A 139 0.73 16.54 1.69
N PHE A 140 1.72 15.80 2.21
CA PHE A 140 2.09 15.85 3.63
C PHE A 140 2.80 17.14 3.98
N ILE A 141 3.68 17.65 3.11
CA ILE A 141 4.34 18.95 3.30
C ILE A 141 3.31 20.09 3.31
N ILE A 142 2.38 20.11 2.37
CA ILE A 142 1.33 21.15 2.29
C ILE A 142 0.50 21.15 3.58
N ASN A 143 0.04 19.98 4.03
CA ASN A 143 -0.75 19.85 5.25
C ASN A 143 0.05 20.18 6.51
N GLY A 144 1.31 19.73 6.59
CA GLY A 144 2.18 20.06 7.71
C GLY A 144 2.48 21.55 7.80
N LEU A 145 2.66 22.25 6.67
CA LEU A 145 2.79 23.71 6.65
C LEU A 145 1.54 24.40 7.18
N ILE A 146 0.34 23.94 6.79
CA ILE A 146 -0.92 24.49 7.32
C ILE A 146 -1.01 24.29 8.84
N MET A 147 -0.64 23.11 9.34
CA MET A 147 -0.63 22.84 10.78
C MET A 147 0.39 23.69 11.54
N ILE A 148 1.57 23.94 10.97
CA ILE A 148 2.59 24.82 11.56
C ILE A 148 2.11 26.26 11.58
N LEU A 149 1.48 26.74 10.51
CA LEU A 149 0.86 28.06 10.46
C LEU A 149 -0.25 28.20 11.53
N ALA A 150 -1.05 27.16 11.75
CA ALA A 150 -2.09 27.15 12.78
C ALA A 150 -1.52 27.33 14.21
N LEU A 151 -0.33 26.79 14.51
CA LEU A 151 0.39 27.04 15.77
C LEU A 151 0.81 28.51 15.94
N GLY A 152 1.00 29.22 14.84
CA GLY A 152 1.27 30.66 14.82
C GLY A 152 0.06 31.47 15.27
N PHE A 153 -1.14 31.08 14.84
CA PHE A 153 -2.39 31.81 15.10
C PHE A 153 -3.08 31.44 16.41
N SER A 154 -2.92 30.21 16.92
CA SER A 154 -3.60 29.72 18.12
C SER A 154 -2.62 29.29 19.22
N PRO A 155 -2.49 30.07 20.31
CA PRO A 155 -1.72 29.67 21.48
C PRO A 155 -2.24 28.38 22.12
N THR A 156 -3.57 28.12 22.05
CA THR A 156 -4.19 26.91 22.60
C THR A 156 -3.61 25.64 21.95
N LEU A 157 -3.37 25.66 20.64
CA LEU A 157 -2.84 24.50 19.91
C LEU A 157 -1.41 24.12 20.34
N ARG A 158 -0.61 25.10 20.81
CA ARG A 158 0.76 24.84 21.29
C ARG A 158 0.79 24.01 22.57
N MET A 159 -0.32 23.92 23.29
CA MET A 159 -0.45 23.03 24.44
C MET A 159 -0.58 21.55 24.03
N PHE A 160 -1.00 21.28 22.78
CA PHE A 160 -1.32 19.93 22.31
C PHE A 160 -0.26 19.33 21.40
N TYR A 161 0.36 20.13 20.53
CA TYR A 161 1.42 19.64 19.65
C TYR A 161 2.47 20.69 19.28
N SER A 162 3.60 20.20 18.80
CA SER A 162 4.78 20.99 18.43
C SER A 162 5.13 20.86 16.95
N VAL A 163 5.95 21.80 16.45
CA VAL A 163 6.53 21.73 15.10
C VAL A 163 7.30 20.43 14.88
N GLY A 164 8.02 19.95 15.92
CA GLY A 164 8.77 18.70 15.86
C GLY A 164 7.88 17.48 15.59
N GLN A 165 6.70 17.41 16.20
CA GLN A 165 5.73 16.33 15.95
C GLN A 165 5.20 16.37 14.51
N VAL A 166 4.94 17.56 13.94
CA VAL A 166 4.51 17.68 12.54
C VAL A 166 5.59 17.21 11.57
N ILE A 167 6.85 17.59 11.81
CA ILE A 167 7.98 17.14 10.97
C ILE A 167 8.15 15.62 11.09
N LYS A 168 8.07 15.07 12.31
CA LYS A 168 8.12 13.62 12.55
C LYS A 168 7.00 12.91 11.80
N TRP A 169 5.77 13.44 11.82
CA TRP A 169 4.64 12.90 11.07
C TRP A 169 4.89 12.84 9.56
N ILE A 170 5.39 13.93 8.95
CA ILE A 170 5.73 13.95 7.52
C ILE A 170 6.77 12.87 7.19
N LEU A 171 7.84 12.79 7.98
CA LEU A 171 8.91 11.82 7.77
C LEU A 171 8.44 10.38 7.94
N LEU A 172 7.60 10.12 8.95
CA LEU A 172 7.06 8.80 9.25
C LEU A 172 6.14 8.29 8.13
N TYR A 173 5.24 9.15 7.62
CA TYR A 173 4.37 8.78 6.50
C TYR A 173 5.16 8.56 5.20
N PHE A 174 6.18 9.39 4.95
CA PHE A 174 7.07 9.17 3.82
C PHE A 174 7.83 7.84 3.95
N TYR A 175 8.29 7.50 5.16
CA TYR A 175 8.93 6.23 5.48
C TYR A 175 8.00 5.03 5.22
N TYR A 176 6.74 5.08 5.65
CA TYR A 176 5.78 3.99 5.40
C TYR A 176 5.52 3.75 3.91
N GLN A 177 5.48 4.82 3.11
CA GLN A 177 5.16 4.69 1.70
C GLN A 177 6.33 4.19 0.85
N LEU A 178 7.57 4.29 1.33
CA LEU A 178 8.78 4.03 0.54
C LEU A 178 8.93 2.55 0.13
N PRO A 179 8.72 1.54 1.01
CA PRO A 179 8.68 0.13 0.62
C PRO A 179 7.54 -0.19 -0.35
N ILE A 180 6.37 0.42 -0.16
CA ILE A 180 5.22 0.22 -1.05
C ILE A 180 5.49 0.78 -2.44
N LEU A 181 6.13 1.96 -2.53
CA LEU A 181 6.57 2.55 -3.79
C LEU A 181 7.55 1.62 -4.52
N ALA A 182 8.57 1.14 -3.82
CA ALA A 182 9.59 0.28 -4.39
C ALA A 182 9.01 -1.04 -4.90
N PHE A 183 8.06 -1.62 -4.15
CA PHE A 183 7.30 -2.79 -4.57
C PHE A 183 6.41 -2.50 -5.79
N ALA A 184 5.68 -1.39 -5.77
CA ALA A 184 4.86 -0.95 -6.90
C ALA A 184 5.71 -0.70 -8.16
N LEU A 185 6.95 -0.23 -8.03
CA LEU A 185 7.88 -0.06 -9.16
C LEU A 185 8.25 -1.39 -9.81
N ILE A 186 8.52 -2.44 -9.01
CA ILE A 186 8.80 -3.79 -9.55
C ILE A 186 7.62 -4.28 -10.38
N PHE A 187 6.41 -4.22 -9.85
CA PHE A 187 5.23 -4.63 -10.60
C PHE A 187 4.92 -3.67 -11.76
N GLY A 188 5.24 -2.40 -11.62
CA GLY A 188 5.08 -1.38 -12.65
C GLY A 188 5.87 -1.71 -13.91
N THR A 189 7.06 -2.31 -13.74
CA THR A 189 7.95 -2.70 -14.83
C THR A 189 7.71 -4.12 -15.36
N ILE A 190 7.08 -5.01 -14.58
CA ILE A 190 6.79 -6.40 -15.01
C ILE A 190 5.43 -6.53 -15.73
N THR A 191 4.50 -5.62 -15.46
CA THR A 191 3.14 -5.68 -16.00
C THR A 191 2.99 -4.85 -17.26
N GLY A 192 2.36 -5.40 -18.31
CA GLY A 192 2.18 -4.68 -19.57
C GLY A 192 0.97 -3.75 -19.61
N THR A 193 0.07 -3.79 -18.61
CA THR A 193 -1.09 -2.88 -18.51
C THR A 193 -1.19 -2.23 -17.13
N THR A 194 -1.82 -1.05 -17.06
CA THR A 194 -2.08 -0.33 -15.80
C THR A 194 -3.03 -1.10 -14.89
N VAL A 195 -4.03 -1.78 -15.45
CA VAL A 195 -4.99 -2.56 -14.65
C VAL A 195 -4.29 -3.74 -13.99
N SER A 196 -3.49 -4.49 -14.75
CA SER A 196 -2.67 -5.58 -14.22
C SER A 196 -1.71 -5.10 -13.15
N HIS A 197 -1.08 -3.93 -13.35
CA HIS A 197 -0.19 -3.33 -12.36
C HIS A 197 -0.87 -3.17 -11.00
N ILE A 198 -2.00 -2.47 -10.96
CA ILE A 198 -2.71 -2.18 -9.71
C ILE A 198 -3.15 -3.47 -9.04
N ILE A 199 -3.82 -4.37 -9.78
CA ILE A 199 -4.36 -5.63 -9.25
C ILE A 199 -3.23 -6.53 -8.72
N LEU A 200 -2.18 -6.75 -9.50
CA LEU A 200 -1.09 -7.66 -9.11
C LEU A 200 -0.29 -7.08 -7.95
N THR A 201 -0.04 -5.76 -7.92
CA THR A 201 0.65 -5.14 -6.78
C THR A 201 -0.13 -5.36 -5.49
N ILE A 202 -1.45 -5.16 -5.49
CA ILE A 202 -2.28 -5.36 -4.30
C ILE A 202 -2.31 -6.84 -3.89
N ILE A 203 -2.55 -7.75 -4.84
CA ILE A 203 -2.57 -9.19 -4.56
C ILE A 203 -1.25 -9.64 -3.94
N PHE A 204 -0.12 -9.32 -4.56
CA PHE A 204 1.19 -9.75 -4.08
C PHE A 204 1.65 -9.06 -2.81
N LEU A 205 1.13 -7.86 -2.50
CA LEU A 205 1.39 -7.19 -1.24
C LEU A 205 0.76 -7.93 -0.05
N ILE A 206 -0.47 -8.43 -0.23
CA ILE A 206 -1.24 -9.14 0.82
C ILE A 206 -0.94 -10.65 0.80
N PHE A 207 -0.48 -11.19 -0.33
CA PHE A 207 -0.30 -12.62 -0.56
C PHE A 207 0.45 -13.38 0.54
N PRO A 208 1.60 -12.92 1.08
CA PRO A 208 2.32 -13.65 2.12
C PRO A 208 1.49 -13.87 3.40
N MET A 209 0.70 -12.88 3.78
CA MET A 209 -0.21 -13.01 4.92
C MET A 209 -1.41 -13.88 4.56
N GLY A 210 -2.02 -13.65 3.39
CA GLY A 210 -3.22 -14.37 2.94
C GLY A 210 -3.01 -15.88 2.82
N ILE A 211 -1.91 -16.32 2.20
CA ILE A 211 -1.62 -17.75 2.04
C ILE A 211 -1.36 -18.43 3.39
N THR A 212 -0.67 -17.73 4.30
CA THR A 212 -0.40 -18.22 5.65
C THR A 212 -1.70 -18.45 6.40
N THR A 213 -2.59 -17.46 6.44
CA THR A 213 -3.91 -17.59 7.09
C THR A 213 -4.72 -18.75 6.50
N LEU A 214 -4.75 -18.88 5.17
CA LEU A 214 -5.44 -19.99 4.52
C LEU A 214 -4.87 -21.35 4.92
N ILE A 215 -3.54 -21.50 4.98
CA ILE A 215 -2.90 -22.76 5.40
C ILE A 215 -3.30 -23.10 6.84
N PHE A 216 -3.19 -22.15 7.77
CA PHE A 216 -3.49 -22.40 9.18
C PHE A 216 -4.96 -22.74 9.41
N TRP A 217 -5.90 -22.04 8.77
CA TRP A 217 -7.32 -22.38 8.86
C TRP A 217 -7.61 -23.77 8.28
N ASN A 218 -6.96 -24.17 7.18
CA ASN A 218 -7.14 -25.52 6.64
C ASN A 218 -6.56 -26.60 7.57
N LEU A 219 -5.44 -26.33 8.25
CA LEU A 219 -4.88 -27.24 9.26
C LEU A 219 -5.79 -27.39 10.48
N ASP A 220 -6.39 -26.28 10.93
CA ASP A 220 -7.35 -26.30 12.04
C ASP A 220 -8.58 -27.16 11.70
N MET A 221 -9.15 -26.95 10.50
CA MET A 221 -10.30 -27.72 10.02
C MET A 221 -9.99 -29.21 9.82
N LEU A 222 -8.71 -29.60 9.64
CA LEU A 222 -8.27 -30.99 9.62
C LEU A 222 -8.24 -31.64 11.01
N GLY A 223 -8.51 -30.89 12.08
CA GLY A 223 -8.56 -31.40 13.45
C GLY A 223 -7.20 -31.39 14.17
N LEU A 224 -6.20 -30.71 13.60
CA LEU A 224 -4.95 -30.44 14.33
C LEU A 224 -5.28 -29.35 15.36
N ASN A 225 -5.68 -29.74 16.57
CA ASN A 225 -6.19 -28.83 17.61
C ASN A 225 -5.22 -27.66 17.87
N LEU A 226 -5.51 -26.50 17.28
CA LEU A 226 -4.65 -25.30 17.27
C LEU A 226 -4.86 -24.39 18.50
N GLY A 227 -5.49 -24.86 19.58
CA GLY A 227 -5.83 -24.03 20.75
C GLY A 227 -4.64 -23.32 21.42
N ASN A 228 -3.47 -23.98 21.51
CA ASN A 228 -2.20 -23.36 21.95
C ASN A 228 -1.43 -22.70 20.78
N VAL A 229 -1.93 -22.87 19.56
CA VAL A 229 -1.32 -22.45 18.30
C VAL A 229 -1.85 -21.11 17.82
N ASN A 230 -2.93 -20.55 18.39
CA ASN A 230 -3.36 -19.18 18.05
C ASN A 230 -2.28 -18.13 18.34
N MET A 231 -1.62 -18.19 19.51
CA MET A 231 -0.46 -17.33 19.79
C MET A 231 0.73 -17.64 18.87
N PHE A 232 0.97 -18.91 18.53
CA PHE A 232 2.04 -19.30 17.60
C PHE A 232 1.76 -18.83 16.17
N PHE A 233 0.51 -18.89 15.73
CA PHE A 233 0.02 -18.40 14.45
C PHE A 233 0.14 -16.89 14.35
N GLU A 234 -0.31 -16.16 15.37
CA GLU A 234 -0.15 -14.70 15.44
C GLU A 234 1.34 -14.32 15.39
N ASN A 235 2.20 -15.01 16.16
CA ASN A 235 3.64 -14.79 16.11
C ASN A 235 4.24 -15.07 14.73
N ILE A 236 3.82 -16.16 14.06
CA ILE A 236 4.27 -16.47 12.69
C ILE A 236 3.78 -15.43 11.71
N LEU A 237 2.52 -15.01 11.81
CA LEU A 237 1.92 -14.05 10.89
C LEU A 237 2.57 -12.67 11.04
N ILE A 238 2.85 -12.24 12.26
CA ILE A 238 3.62 -11.02 12.55
C ILE A 238 5.04 -11.15 11.99
N ASN A 239 5.71 -12.29 12.20
CA ASN A 239 7.06 -12.51 11.66
C ASN A 239 7.07 -12.46 10.13
N ILE A 240 6.11 -13.11 9.46
CA ILE A 240 5.99 -13.07 8.00
C ILE A 240 5.72 -11.63 7.54
N MET A 241 4.80 -10.94 8.20
CA MET A 241 4.47 -9.55 7.90
C MET A 241 5.70 -8.64 8.03
N ASN A 242 6.56 -8.84 9.03
CA ASN A 242 7.81 -8.10 9.22
C ASN A 242 8.74 -8.20 8.00
N TYR A 243 8.73 -9.33 7.27
CA TYR A 243 9.52 -9.53 6.06
C TYR A 243 8.83 -9.05 4.77
N THR A 244 7.62 -8.50 4.85
CA THR A 244 6.91 -7.90 3.71
C THR A 244 7.06 -6.37 3.69
N PRO A 245 6.77 -5.71 2.56
CA PRO A 245 6.70 -4.24 2.54
C PRO A 245 5.69 -3.65 3.54
N LEU A 246 4.66 -4.40 3.95
CA LEU A 246 3.69 -3.98 4.97
C LEU A 246 4.26 -4.02 6.40
N GLY A 247 5.36 -4.74 6.64
CA GLY A 247 6.01 -4.80 7.95
C GLY A 247 6.49 -3.44 8.47
N VAL A 248 6.69 -2.49 7.55
CA VAL A 248 7.05 -1.09 7.86
C VAL A 248 6.03 -0.40 8.78
N LEU A 249 4.77 -0.85 8.76
CA LEU A 249 3.69 -0.32 9.60
C LEU A 249 3.82 -0.75 11.07
N ILE A 250 4.43 -1.91 11.32
CA ILE A 250 4.68 -2.44 12.68
C ILE A 250 6.00 -1.90 13.21
N ASN A 251 7.08 -2.05 12.44
CA ASN A 251 8.44 -1.78 12.90
C ASN A 251 8.87 -0.35 12.53
N GLN A 252 8.24 0.62 13.18
CA GLN A 252 8.45 2.04 12.90
C GLN A 252 9.91 2.44 13.14
N GLY A 253 10.54 3.06 12.12
CA GLY A 253 11.88 3.63 12.24
C GLY A 253 13.03 2.62 12.06
N ASP A 254 12.74 1.37 11.69
CA ASP A 254 13.79 0.42 11.36
C ASP A 254 14.42 0.74 9.98
N ILE A 255 15.73 0.94 9.97
CA ILE A 255 16.51 1.31 8.77
C ILE A 255 16.47 0.20 7.71
N ILE A 256 16.20 -1.05 8.12
CA ILE A 256 16.17 -2.19 7.19
C ILE A 256 15.17 -2.00 6.05
N TYR A 257 14.01 -1.37 6.31
CA TYR A 257 13.00 -1.13 5.27
C TYR A 257 13.47 -0.12 4.22
N ILE A 258 14.30 0.86 4.60
CA ILE A 258 14.90 1.80 3.66
C ILE A 258 15.90 1.06 2.76
N LEU A 259 16.76 0.23 3.35
CA LEU A 259 17.76 -0.55 2.61
C LEU A 259 17.12 -1.53 1.64
N VAL A 260 16.10 -2.28 2.09
CA VAL A 260 15.35 -3.23 1.26
C VAL A 260 14.64 -2.50 0.12
N SER A 261 14.06 -1.33 0.38
CA SER A 261 13.42 -0.51 -0.65
C SER A 261 14.41 -0.01 -1.72
N LEU A 262 15.61 0.42 -1.31
CA LEU A 262 16.67 0.77 -2.25
C LEU A 262 17.05 -0.44 -3.12
N GLY A 263 17.18 -1.62 -2.52
CA GLY A 263 17.39 -2.88 -3.24
C GLY A 263 16.28 -3.17 -4.26
N MET A 264 15.02 -3.04 -3.86
CA MET A 264 13.86 -3.20 -4.74
C MET A 264 13.82 -2.18 -5.89
N ILE A 265 14.18 -0.91 -5.64
CA ILE A 265 14.28 0.12 -6.69
C ILE A 265 15.39 -0.23 -7.69
N ILE A 266 16.54 -0.74 -7.22
CA ILE A 266 17.62 -1.21 -8.10
C ILE A 266 17.15 -2.41 -8.94
N LEU A 267 16.42 -3.36 -8.34
CA LEU A 267 15.83 -4.48 -9.07
C LEU A 267 14.82 -4.00 -10.11
N ALA A 268 13.92 -3.07 -9.76
CA ALA A 268 12.96 -2.48 -10.70
C ALA A 268 13.67 -1.78 -11.88
N LYS A 269 14.77 -1.08 -11.62
CA LYS A 269 15.62 -0.47 -12.65
C LYS A 269 16.23 -1.52 -13.59
N ILE A 270 16.75 -2.63 -13.05
CA ILE A 270 17.33 -3.72 -13.85
C ILE A 270 16.26 -4.40 -14.71
N LEU A 271 15.06 -4.57 -14.18
CA LEU A 271 13.92 -5.11 -14.93
C LEU A 271 13.52 -4.16 -16.06
N PHE A 272 13.38 -2.87 -15.76
CA PHE A 272 13.04 -1.85 -16.75
C PHE A 272 14.03 -1.76 -17.91
N SER A 273 15.33 -1.92 -17.64
CA SER A 273 16.35 -1.89 -18.71
C SER A 273 16.27 -3.12 -19.61
N LYS A 274 15.87 -4.28 -19.06
CA LYS A 274 15.76 -5.57 -19.76
C LYS A 274 14.44 -5.76 -20.52
N ASN A 275 13.45 -4.88 -20.34
CA ASN A 275 12.17 -5.00 -21.03
C ASN A 275 12.36 -4.96 -22.56
N LYS A 276 11.93 -6.05 -23.20
CA LYS A 276 11.86 -6.18 -24.66
C LYS A 276 10.59 -5.49 -25.16
N ILE A 277 10.77 -4.68 -26.19
CA ILE A 277 9.76 -3.75 -26.73
C ILE A 277 8.53 -4.47 -27.30
N GLU A 278 8.71 -5.71 -27.75
CA GLU A 278 7.77 -6.45 -28.59
C GLU A 278 6.58 -7.08 -27.83
N ARG A 279 6.53 -6.97 -26.49
CA ARG A 279 5.45 -7.54 -25.64
C ARG A 279 4.68 -6.53 -24.79
N ASN A 280 4.86 -5.24 -25.05
CA ASN A 280 4.06 -4.18 -24.42
C ASN A 280 2.59 -4.29 -24.86
N GLY A 281 1.72 -4.70 -23.94
CA GLY A 281 0.29 -4.90 -24.18
C GLY A 281 -0.28 -6.21 -23.62
N GLU A 282 0.58 -7.17 -23.25
CA GLU A 282 0.14 -8.39 -22.55
C GLU A 282 0.02 -8.18 -21.03
N THR A 283 -0.87 -8.93 -20.38
CA THR A 283 -1.13 -8.87 -18.92
C THR A 283 0.13 -8.98 -18.06
N LEU A 284 1.11 -9.75 -18.52
CA LEU A 284 2.39 -10.03 -17.89
C LEU A 284 3.46 -10.02 -18.97
N GLU A 285 4.51 -9.23 -18.80
CA GLU A 285 5.55 -9.10 -19.84
C GLU A 285 6.41 -10.36 -19.98
N PHE A 286 6.40 -11.29 -19.00
CA PHE A 286 7.19 -12.52 -19.00
C PHE A 286 6.34 -13.80 -19.01
N GLU A 287 6.71 -14.78 -19.85
CA GLU A 287 5.98 -16.03 -20.03
C GLU A 287 6.09 -16.96 -18.81
N LYS A 288 7.22 -16.88 -18.08
CA LYS A 288 7.42 -17.62 -16.83
C LYS A 288 6.57 -17.08 -15.68
N THR A 289 6.29 -15.77 -15.64
CA THR A 289 5.40 -15.20 -14.61
C THR A 289 3.93 -15.54 -14.88
N GLU A 290 3.56 -15.78 -16.14
CA GLU A 290 2.23 -16.29 -16.52
C GLU A 290 1.92 -17.64 -15.85
N SER A 291 2.88 -18.57 -15.92
CA SER A 291 2.72 -19.89 -15.30
C SER A 291 2.65 -19.80 -13.77
N PHE A 292 3.55 -19.04 -13.15
CA PHE A 292 3.55 -18.83 -11.70
C PHE A 292 2.22 -18.23 -11.20
N PHE A 293 1.65 -17.27 -11.92
CA PHE A 293 0.36 -16.68 -11.57
C PHE A 293 -0.78 -17.70 -11.64
N LYS A 294 -0.87 -18.52 -12.70
CA LYS A 294 -1.91 -19.56 -12.82
C LYS A 294 -1.88 -20.56 -11.67
N PHE A 295 -0.69 -21.06 -11.35
CA PHE A 295 -0.53 -22.02 -10.25
C PHE A 295 -0.81 -21.38 -8.89
N GLY A 296 -0.30 -20.16 -8.65
CA GLY A 296 -0.55 -19.43 -7.41
C GLY A 296 -2.05 -19.19 -7.16
N VAL A 297 -2.78 -18.72 -8.18
CA VAL A 297 -4.23 -18.51 -8.09
C VAL A 297 -4.97 -19.83 -7.88
N ALA A 298 -4.61 -20.89 -8.60
CA ALA A 298 -5.23 -22.21 -8.44
C ALA A 298 -5.05 -22.78 -7.01
N ILE A 299 -3.85 -22.66 -6.43
CA ILE A 299 -3.60 -23.12 -5.06
C ILE A 299 -4.38 -22.29 -4.04
N CYS A 300 -4.38 -20.96 -4.17
CA CYS A 300 -5.09 -20.09 -3.23
C CYS A 300 -6.60 -20.32 -3.26
N THR A 301 -7.17 -20.45 -4.47
CA THR A 301 -8.60 -20.71 -4.67
C THR A 301 -8.98 -22.11 -4.23
N ALA A 302 -8.14 -23.13 -4.44
CA ALA A 302 -8.35 -24.45 -3.86
C ALA A 302 -8.48 -24.36 -2.34
N LEU A 303 -7.48 -23.80 -1.65
CA LEU A 303 -7.48 -23.67 -0.19
C LEU A 303 -8.67 -22.87 0.34
N LEU A 304 -9.06 -21.80 -0.35
CA LEU A 304 -10.18 -20.95 0.04
C LEU A 304 -11.53 -21.66 -0.14
N VAL A 305 -11.77 -22.27 -1.31
CA VAL A 305 -13.04 -22.97 -1.58
C VAL A 305 -13.19 -24.21 -0.71
N GLY A 306 -12.10 -24.91 -0.38
CA GLY A 306 -12.12 -25.99 0.60
C GLY A 306 -12.67 -25.55 1.96
N LEU A 307 -12.20 -24.41 2.48
CA LEU A 307 -12.71 -23.82 3.73
C LEU A 307 -14.17 -23.40 3.63
N ILE A 308 -14.56 -22.73 2.54
CA ILE A 308 -15.95 -22.32 2.35
C ILE A 308 -16.88 -23.54 2.33
N PHE A 309 -16.49 -24.62 1.64
CA PHE A 309 -17.26 -25.84 1.59
C PHE A 309 -17.35 -26.50 2.97
N SER A 310 -16.25 -26.60 3.71
CA SER A 310 -16.31 -27.19 5.05
C SER A 310 -17.17 -26.36 6.02
N TRP A 311 -17.12 -25.02 5.96
CA TRP A 311 -17.96 -24.14 6.78
C TRP A 311 -19.45 -24.25 6.44
N ILE A 312 -19.80 -24.12 5.15
CA ILE A 312 -21.19 -24.22 4.71
C ILE A 312 -21.78 -25.56 5.17
N PHE A 313 -21.13 -26.68 4.85
CA PHE A 313 -21.72 -27.98 5.12
C PHE A 313 -21.75 -28.34 6.62
N ASN A 314 -20.75 -27.91 7.41
CA ASN A 314 -20.74 -28.14 8.85
C ASN A 314 -21.83 -27.37 9.60
N ASP A 315 -22.18 -26.17 9.15
CA ASP A 315 -23.25 -25.36 9.76
C ASP A 315 -24.66 -25.89 9.43
N TYR A 316 -24.86 -26.47 8.25
CA TYR A 316 -26.19 -26.93 7.80
C TYR A 316 -26.48 -28.41 8.09
N VAL A 317 -25.46 -29.25 8.25
CA VAL A 317 -25.61 -30.70 8.45
C VAL A 317 -24.67 -31.12 9.58
N SER A 318 -25.20 -31.76 10.63
CA SER A 318 -24.40 -32.34 11.72
C SER A 318 -23.57 -33.51 11.20
N LEU A 319 -22.43 -33.19 10.58
CA LEU A 319 -21.54 -34.11 9.92
C LEU A 319 -20.46 -34.60 10.89
N SER A 320 -20.04 -35.84 10.73
CA SER A 320 -18.83 -36.33 11.40
C SER A 320 -17.59 -35.59 10.88
N GLN A 321 -16.54 -35.47 11.69
CA GLN A 321 -15.27 -34.83 11.30
C GLN A 321 -14.70 -35.40 9.98
N VAL A 322 -14.85 -36.72 9.77
CA VAL A 322 -14.39 -37.39 8.54
C VAL A 322 -15.16 -36.88 7.32
N SER A 323 -16.46 -36.67 7.44
CA SER A 323 -17.31 -36.17 6.36
C SER A 323 -16.97 -34.71 6.00
N VAL A 324 -16.69 -33.87 7.01
CA VAL A 324 -16.25 -32.48 6.79
C VAL A 324 -14.92 -32.43 6.02
N VAL A 325 -13.96 -33.28 6.39
CA VAL A 325 -12.67 -33.38 5.69
C VAL A 325 -12.83 -33.85 4.24
N LEU A 326 -13.70 -34.83 3.97
CA LEU A 326 -13.98 -35.27 2.59
C LEU A 326 -14.61 -34.17 1.73
N ILE A 327 -15.54 -33.41 2.28
CA ILE A 327 -16.17 -32.26 1.61
C ILE A 327 -15.13 -31.17 1.34
N MET A 328 -14.21 -30.93 2.28
CA MET A 328 -13.10 -30.00 2.11
C MET A 328 -12.20 -30.39 0.93
N PHE A 329 -11.83 -31.67 0.80
CA PHE A 329 -11.06 -32.17 -0.34
C PHE A 329 -11.79 -31.99 -1.67
N LEU A 330 -13.11 -32.21 -1.70
CA LEU A 330 -13.92 -31.94 -2.87
C LEU A 330 -13.90 -30.44 -3.22
N GLY A 331 -14.00 -29.57 -2.21
CA GLY A 331 -13.84 -28.12 -2.35
C GLY A 331 -12.47 -27.72 -2.91
N TYR A 332 -11.38 -28.39 -2.53
CA TYR A 332 -10.05 -28.15 -3.11
C TYR A 332 -9.98 -28.44 -4.60
N VAL A 333 -10.57 -29.57 -5.05
CA VAL A 333 -10.59 -29.95 -6.47
C VAL A 333 -11.40 -28.92 -7.26
N VAL A 334 -12.60 -28.58 -6.79
CA VAL A 334 -13.48 -27.59 -7.44
C VAL A 334 -12.81 -26.22 -7.47
N GLY A 335 -12.28 -25.76 -6.34
CA GLY A 335 -11.58 -24.47 -6.23
C GLY A 335 -10.35 -24.38 -7.12
N GLY A 336 -9.53 -25.43 -7.17
CA GLY A 336 -8.33 -25.47 -8.01
C GLY A 336 -8.67 -25.40 -9.50
N ILE A 337 -9.70 -26.12 -9.96
CA ILE A 337 -10.19 -26.04 -11.34
C ILE A 337 -10.71 -24.64 -11.65
N LEU A 338 -11.56 -24.08 -10.79
CA LEU A 338 -12.12 -22.74 -10.97
C LEU A 338 -11.02 -21.67 -11.00
N GLY A 339 -10.04 -21.72 -10.10
CA GLY A 339 -8.93 -20.79 -10.05
C GLY A 339 -8.02 -20.87 -11.26
N TYR A 340 -7.71 -22.08 -11.73
CA TYR A 340 -6.92 -22.27 -12.94
C TYR A 340 -7.64 -21.67 -14.17
N ILE A 341 -8.95 -21.93 -14.30
CA ILE A 341 -9.77 -21.37 -15.38
C ILE A 341 -9.83 -19.85 -15.29
N ALA A 342 -10.05 -19.29 -14.10
CA ALA A 342 -10.11 -17.84 -13.89
C ALA A 342 -8.79 -17.16 -14.24
N ALA A 343 -7.65 -17.71 -13.78
CA ALA A 343 -6.33 -17.19 -14.12
C ALA A 343 -6.04 -17.30 -15.62
N HIS A 344 -6.38 -18.44 -16.23
CA HIS A 344 -6.23 -18.65 -17.66
C HIS A 344 -7.07 -17.64 -18.47
N PHE A 345 -8.31 -17.39 -18.07
CA PHE A 345 -9.19 -16.40 -18.72
C PHE A 345 -8.66 -14.98 -18.58
N SER A 346 -8.25 -14.57 -17.38
CA SER A 346 -7.68 -13.24 -17.11
C SER A 346 -6.48 -12.93 -18.01
N ILE A 347 -5.63 -13.93 -18.23
CA ILE A 347 -4.47 -13.79 -19.11
C ILE A 347 -4.89 -13.77 -20.59
N LYS A 348 -5.81 -14.66 -21.00
CA LYS A 348 -6.25 -14.77 -22.40
C LYS A 348 -6.96 -13.51 -22.90
N VAL A 349 -7.76 -12.85 -22.04
CA VAL A 349 -8.47 -11.61 -22.38
C VAL A 349 -7.52 -10.47 -22.73
N ASN A 350 -6.33 -10.45 -22.11
CA ASN A 350 -5.32 -9.41 -22.30
C ASN A 350 -4.18 -9.83 -23.24
N LYS A 351 -4.24 -11.02 -23.86
CA LYS A 351 -3.39 -11.30 -25.02
C LYS A 351 -3.93 -10.52 -26.20
N SER A 352 -3.19 -9.49 -26.61
CA SER A 352 -3.38 -8.85 -27.91
C SER A 352 -3.46 -9.95 -28.97
N LYS A 353 -4.54 -9.95 -29.78
CA LYS A 353 -4.54 -10.68 -31.04
C LYS A 353 -3.52 -9.99 -31.95
N ALA A 354 -2.23 -10.27 -31.73
CA ALA A 354 -1.17 -9.96 -32.67
C ALA A 354 -1.13 -11.08 -33.72
#